data_AF-A0A7J8LC42-F1
#
_entry.id   AF-A0A7J8LC42-F1
#
_cell.length_a   1.000
_cell.length_b   1.000
_cell.length_c   1.000
_cell.angle_alpha   90.00
_cell.angle_beta   90.00
_cell.angle_gamma   90.00
#
_symmetry.space_group_name_H-M   'P 1'
#
loop_
_entity.id
_entity.type
_entity.pdbx_description
1 polymer ?
#
loop_
_entity_poly.entity_id
_entity_poly.type
_entity_poly.pdbx_seq_one_letter_code
_entity_poly.pdbx_strand_id
1 'polypeptide(L)'
;MPGEEQEDIIMTSTESSIKNLKCPLTGKHITELTEPVRSMDCKHIYEKNAILIYIKSHHNNAKCPESACPKMVHAKRVICDPLLLVEIEEQCTLSRQTARTDVVEDFTEMEPHDEDST
;
A
#
# COMPACT_ATOMS: atom_id res chain seq x y z
N MET A 1 21.97 -20.25 -32.58
CA MET A 1 20.90 -19.31 -32.96
C MET A 1 20.64 -18.45 -31.73
N PRO A 2 21.00 -17.16 -31.71
CA PRO A 2 20.75 -16.29 -30.57
C PRO A 2 19.29 -15.83 -30.65
N GLY A 3 18.45 -16.31 -29.75
CA GLY A 3 17.01 -16.07 -29.82
C GLY A 3 16.38 -16.29 -28.46
N GLU A 4 16.58 -15.32 -27.57
CA GLU A 4 15.67 -15.05 -26.46
C GLU A 4 15.61 -13.53 -26.34
N GLU A 5 14.68 -12.95 -27.09
CA GLU A 5 14.17 -11.61 -26.84
C GLU A 5 13.51 -11.64 -25.45
N GLN A 6 14.30 -11.35 -24.42
CA GLN A 6 13.77 -11.08 -23.09
C GLN A 6 12.90 -9.82 -23.24
N GLU A 7 11.59 -10.02 -23.29
CA GLU A 7 10.63 -8.93 -23.20
C GLU A 7 10.95 -8.15 -21.92
N ASP A 8 11.48 -6.93 -22.06
CA ASP A 8 11.66 -6.00 -20.96
C ASP A 8 10.27 -5.76 -20.33
N ILE A 9 9.97 -6.49 -19.25
CA ILE A 9 8.79 -6.22 -18.44
C ILE A 9 9.06 -4.89 -17.75
N ILE A 10 8.57 -3.81 -18.36
CA ILE A 10 8.59 -2.49 -17.75
C ILE A 10 7.66 -2.54 -16.54
N MET A 11 8.21 -2.81 -15.36
CA MET A 11 7.50 -2.61 -14.10
C MET A 11 7.18 -1.12 -13.99
N THR A 12 5.98 -0.75 -14.42
CA THR A 12 5.41 0.57 -14.16
C THR A 12 5.03 0.57 -12.69
N SER A 13 6.01 0.77 -11.81
CA SER A 13 5.76 1.03 -10.40
C SER A 13 5.00 2.35 -10.32
N THR A 14 3.67 2.31 -10.41
CA THR A 14 2.84 3.45 -10.07
C THR A 14 3.14 3.77 -8.61
N GLU A 15 3.91 4.84 -8.39
CA GLU A 15 4.19 5.33 -7.05
C GLU A 15 2.87 5.73 -6.40
N SER A 16 2.34 4.84 -5.57
CA SER A 16 1.11 5.09 -4.84
C SER A 16 1.26 6.34 -3.99
N SER A 17 0.28 7.25 -4.05
CA SER A 17 0.32 8.50 -3.28
C SER A 17 0.00 8.32 -1.78
N ILE A 18 -0.17 7.06 -1.36
CA ILE A 18 -0.50 6.63 0.00
C ILE A 18 0.70 6.81 0.92
N LYS A 19 0.52 7.61 1.98
CA LYS A 19 1.57 7.91 2.96
C LYS A 19 1.57 7.03 4.20
N ASN A 20 0.47 6.32 4.46
CA ASN A 20 0.32 5.48 5.63
C ASN A 20 -0.49 4.24 5.27
N LEU A 21 -0.04 3.08 5.75
CA LEU A 21 -0.69 1.79 5.53
C LEU A 21 -1.73 1.44 6.60
N LYS A 22 -1.68 2.12 7.74
CA LYS A 22 -2.61 1.94 8.86
C LYS A 22 -3.21 3.27 9.26
N CYS A 23 -4.47 3.26 9.70
CA CYS A 23 -5.10 4.45 10.26
C CYS A 23 -4.44 4.78 11.63
N PRO A 24 -3.90 5.99 11.84
CA PRO A 24 -3.23 6.36 13.09
C PRO A 24 -4.14 6.38 14.33
N LEU A 25 -5.47 6.40 14.13
CA LEU A 25 -6.45 6.46 15.22
C LEU A 25 -6.98 5.07 15.59
N THR A 26 -7.21 4.20 14.62
CA THR A 26 -7.83 2.88 14.84
C THR A 26 -6.85 1.73 14.75
N GLY A 27 -5.65 1.95 14.20
CA GLY A 27 -4.64 0.92 13.94
C GLY A 27 -4.98 -0.05 12.81
N LYS A 28 -6.20 0.02 12.26
CA LYS A 28 -6.65 -0.83 11.15
C LYS A 28 -5.86 -0.55 9.88
N HIS A 29 -5.68 -1.56 9.06
CA HIS A 29 -5.07 -1.39 7.74
C HIS A 29 -5.99 -0.53 6.85
N ILE A 30 -5.44 0.31 5.97
CA ILE A 30 -6.24 1.21 5.11
C ILE A 30 -7.20 0.44 4.19
N THR A 31 -6.86 -0.81 3.89
CA THR A 31 -7.62 -1.75 3.05
C THR A 31 -8.83 -2.35 3.77
N GLU A 32 -8.90 -2.20 5.10
CA GLU A 32 -9.97 -2.72 5.96
C GLU A 32 -10.90 -1.60 6.47
N LEU A 33 -10.65 -0.35 6.06
CA LEU A 33 -11.46 0.79 6.46
C LEU A 33 -12.79 0.78 5.72
N THR A 34 -13.88 1.03 6.43
CA THR A 34 -15.21 1.07 5.82
C THR A 34 -15.43 2.36 5.05
N GLU A 35 -14.99 3.49 5.62
CA GLU A 35 -15.05 4.79 4.97
C GLU A 35 -13.67 5.48 5.06
N PRO A 36 -12.71 5.12 4.19
CA PRO A 36 -11.41 5.76 4.18
C PRO A 36 -11.55 7.22 3.74
N VAL A 37 -10.93 8.13 4.49
CA VAL A 37 -10.86 9.56 4.17
C VAL A 37 -9.43 10.04 4.24
N ARG A 38 -9.06 10.98 3.37
CA ARG A 38 -7.72 11.55 3.27
C ARG A 38 -7.74 13.03 3.63
N SER A 39 -6.76 13.46 4.42
CA SER A 39 -6.53 14.89 4.65
C SER A 39 -5.92 15.55 3.42
N MET A 40 -6.51 16.66 2.96
CA MET A 40 -5.95 17.45 1.86
C MET A 40 -4.62 18.15 2.21
N ASP A 41 -4.33 18.31 3.51
CA ASP A 41 -3.14 19.04 3.98
C ASP A 41 -1.89 18.17 4.10
N CYS A 42 -2.05 16.91 4.53
CA CYS A 42 -0.95 15.99 4.79
C CYS A 42 -1.01 14.68 4.00
N LYS A 43 -2.13 14.40 3.33
CA LYS A 43 -2.41 13.15 2.59
C LYS A 43 -2.50 11.87 3.44
N HIS A 44 -2.52 11.97 4.76
CA HIS A 44 -2.74 10.81 5.62
C HIS A 44 -4.21 10.35 5.57
N ILE A 45 -4.38 9.03 5.66
CA ILE A 45 -5.65 8.30 5.53
C ILE A 45 -6.16 7.90 6.91
N TYR A 46 -7.47 8.10 7.14
CA TYR A 46 -8.14 7.78 8.39
C TYR A 46 -9.48 7.08 8.15
N GLU A 47 -9.98 6.41 9.19
CA GLU A 47 -11.40 6.04 9.27
C GLU A 47 -12.24 7.30 9.52
N LYS A 48 -13.27 7.53 8.69
CA LYS A 48 -14.11 8.75 8.72
C LYS A 48 -14.68 9.07 10.10
N ASN A 49 -15.28 8.07 10.75
CA ASN A 49 -15.90 8.30 12.06
C ASN A 49 -14.87 8.61 13.14
N ALA A 50 -13.73 7.91 13.13
CA ALA A 50 -12.67 8.11 14.11
C ALA A 50 -12.05 9.51 14.00
N ILE A 51 -11.71 9.96 12.79
CA ILE A 51 -11.10 11.29 12.59
C ILE A 51 -12.06 12.44 12.92
N LEU A 52 -13.35 12.30 12.59
CA LEU A 52 -14.34 13.32 12.94
C LEU A 52 -14.55 13.43 14.45
N ILE A 53 -14.55 12.31 15.18
CA ILE A 53 -14.62 12.32 16.65
C ILE A 53 -13.35 12.95 17.24
N TYR A 54 -12.17 12.57 16.72
CA TYR A 54 -10.89 13.13 17.16
C TYR A 54 -10.80 14.65 16.97
N ILE A 55 -11.24 15.16 15.81
CA ILE A 55 -11.27 16.61 15.55
C ILE A 55 -12.23 17.33 16.51
N LYS A 56 -13.39 16.74 16.78
CA LYS A 56 -14.38 17.30 17.71
C LYS A 56 -13.85 17.33 19.15
N SER A 57 -13.17 16.29 19.60
CA SER A 57 -12.61 16.22 20.97
C SER A 57 -11.49 17.24 21.21
N HIS A 58 -10.86 17.75 20.15
CA HIS A 58 -9.82 18.78 20.21
C HIS A 58 -10.35 20.17 19.83
N HIS A 59 -11.65 20.44 20.03
CA HIS A 59 -12.27 21.75 19.77
C HIS A 59 -12.02 22.30 18.33
N ASN A 60 -11.97 21.41 17.34
CA ASN A 60 -11.61 21.74 15.94
C ASN A 60 -10.18 22.28 15.73
N ASN A 61 -9.31 22.17 16.73
CA ASN A 61 -7.90 22.52 16.70
C ASN A 61 -7.03 21.25 16.86
N ALA A 62 -7.24 20.27 15.99
CA ALA A 62 -6.56 18.99 16.07
C ALA A 62 -5.30 18.96 15.19
N LYS A 63 -4.19 18.44 15.73
CA LYS A 63 -3.00 18.09 14.94
C LYS A 63 -3.22 16.74 14.27
N CYS A 64 -2.54 16.49 13.16
CA CYS A 64 -2.53 15.18 12.53
C CYS A 64 -2.08 14.11 13.54
N PRO A 65 -2.83 13.00 13.71
CA PRO A 65 -2.47 11.95 14.67
C PRO A 65 -1.33 11.06 14.20
N GLU A 66 -0.88 11.19 12.94
CA GLU A 66 0.34 10.52 12.45
C GLU A 66 1.57 11.04 13.19
N SER A 67 2.41 10.10 13.64
CA SER A 67 3.64 10.43 14.36
C SER A 67 4.55 11.27 13.45
N ALA A 68 5.06 12.39 13.96
CA ALA A 68 5.89 13.34 13.22
C ALA A 68 5.21 14.19 12.13
N CYS A 69 3.87 14.20 12.00
CA CYS A 69 3.20 15.15 11.11
C CYS A 69 2.80 16.46 11.84
N PRO A 70 3.40 17.63 11.51
CA PRO A 70 3.07 18.88 12.18
C PRO A 70 1.78 19.54 11.68
N LYS A 71 1.14 18.98 10.65
CA LYS A 71 -0.02 19.59 9.99
C LYS A 71 -1.27 19.49 10.86
N MET A 72 -2.13 20.50 10.75
CA MET A 72 -3.46 20.48 11.36
C MET A 72 -4.46 19.73 10.49
N VAL A 73 -5.44 19.09 11.13
CA VAL A 73 -6.52 18.37 10.45
C VAL A 73 -7.86 19.05 10.75
N HIS A 74 -8.64 19.28 9.69
CA HIS A 74 -9.93 19.95 9.77
C HIS A 74 -11.01 19.09 9.13
N ALA A 75 -12.20 19.03 9.73
CA ALA A 75 -13.29 18.18 9.26
C ALA A 75 -13.70 18.48 7.80
N LYS A 76 -13.62 19.76 7.38
CA LYS A 76 -13.91 20.20 6.01
C LYS A 76 -12.83 19.82 4.99
N ARG A 77 -11.64 19.42 5.45
CA ARG A 77 -10.46 19.12 4.63
C ARG A 77 -10.07 17.64 4.70
N VAL A 78 -10.92 16.83 5.31
CA VAL A 78 -10.82 15.37 5.35
C VAL A 78 -11.94 14.85 4.46
N ILE A 79 -11.56 14.31 3.30
CA ILE A 79 -12.49 13.94 2.23
C ILE A 79 -12.24 12.51 1.76
N CYS A 80 -13.30 11.82 1.33
CA CYS A 80 -13.15 10.59 0.55
C CYS A 80 -13.04 11.01 -0.92
N ASP A 81 -11.83 10.97 -1.46
CA ASP A 81 -11.55 11.22 -2.87
C ASP A 81 -11.83 9.94 -3.66
N PRO A 82 -12.57 9.98 -4.79
CA PRO A 82 -12.78 8.79 -5.63
C PRO A 82 -11.50 8.04 -6.00
N LEU A 83 -10.38 8.76 -6.18
CA LEU A 83 -9.09 8.13 -6.49
C LEU A 83 -8.48 7.38 -5.30
N LEU A 84 -8.83 7.75 -4.07
CA LEU A 84 -8.28 7.13 -2.87
C LEU A 84 -8.61 5.64 -2.79
N LEU A 85 -9.83 5.25 -3.19
CA LEU A 85 -10.24 3.85 -3.18
C LEU A 85 -9.47 3.03 -4.21
N VAL A 86 -9.24 3.60 -5.40
CA VAL A 86 -8.44 2.97 -6.46
C VAL A 86 -6.99 2.79 -5.99
N GLU A 87 -6.39 3.82 -5.40
CA GLU A 87 -5.02 3.75 -4.87
C GLU A 87 -4.88 2.70 -3.75
N ILE A 88 -5.90 2.55 -2.90
CA ILE A 88 -5.91 1.53 -1.83
C ILE A 88 -6.03 0.12 -2.43
N GLU A 89 -6.86 -0.06 -3.46
CA GLU A 89 -7.03 -1.33 -4.15
C GLU A 89 -5.76 -1.76 -4.91
N GLU A 90 -5.10 -0.82 -5.60
CA GLU A 90 -3.83 -1.06 -6.27
C GLU A 90 -2.72 -1.46 -5.28
N GLN A 91 -2.69 -0.86 -4.09
CA GLN A 91 -1.73 -1.28 -3.06
C GLN A 91 -1.96 -2.71 -2.57
N CYS A 92 -3.22 -3.18 -2.53
CA CYS A 92 -3.55 -4.58 -2.22
C CYS A 92 -3.01 -5.54 -3.28
N THR A 93 -3.12 -5.20 -4.57
CA THR A 93 -2.68 -6.09 -5.66
C THR A 93 -1.16 -6.17 -5.72
N LEU A 94 -0.47 -5.05 -5.55
CA LEU A 94 0.99 -4.99 -5.47
C LEU A 94 1.53 -5.77 -4.27
N SER A 95 0.96 -5.57 -3.07
CA SER A 95 1.38 -6.30 -1.87
C SER A 95 1.23 -7.82 -2.01
N ARG A 96 0.20 -8.27 -2.75
CA ARG A 96 0.00 -9.69 -3.07
C ARG A 96 0.96 -10.19 -4.16
N GLN A 97 1.33 -9.36 -5.12
CA GLN A 97 2.31 -9.73 -6.15
C GLN A 97 3.71 -9.86 -5.56
N THR A 98 4.15 -8.92 -4.72
CA THR A 98 5.45 -9.00 -4.03
C THR A 98 5.56 -10.23 -3.12
N ALA A 99 4.45 -10.67 -2.51
CA ALA A 99 4.44 -11.89 -1.70
C ALA A 99 4.53 -13.18 -2.53
N ARG A 100 4.27 -13.14 -3.85
CA ARG A 100 4.33 -14.32 -4.73
C ARG A 100 5.69 -14.48 -5.42
N THR A 101 6.42 -13.40 -5.65
CA THR A 101 7.76 -13.44 -6.25
C THR A 101 8.86 -13.95 -5.31
N ASP A 102 8.58 -14.08 -4.01
CA ASP A 102 9.50 -14.63 -3.01
C ASP A 102 9.56 -16.18 -3.02
N VAL A 103 8.80 -16.83 -3.91
CA VAL A 103 8.85 -18.29 -4.11
C VAL A 103 9.70 -18.58 -5.34
N VAL A 104 11.02 -18.50 -5.19
CA VAL A 104 11.96 -19.06 -6.18
C VAL A 104 12.08 -20.56 -5.87
N GLU A 105 11.43 -21.41 -6.66
CA GLU A 105 11.67 -22.85 -6.59
C GLU A 105 13.02 -23.15 -7.26
N ASP A 106 13.99 -23.57 -6.45
CA ASP A 106 15.34 -23.96 -6.86
C ASP A 106 15.29 -25.35 -7.53
N PHE A 107 15.37 -25.38 -8.87
CA PHE A 107 15.32 -26.61 -9.68
C PHE A 107 16.71 -27.10 -10.13
N THR A 108 17.75 -26.99 -9.30
CA THR A 108 19.01 -27.72 -9.57
C THR A 108 18.89 -29.20 -9.20
N GLU A 109 18.19 -29.98 -10.02
CA GLU A 109 18.32 -31.45 -10.05
C GLU A 109 19.33 -31.82 -11.15
N MET A 110 20.53 -32.21 -10.72
CA MET A 110 21.62 -32.64 -11.59
C MET A 110 21.46 -34.16 -11.78
N GLU A 111 20.87 -34.61 -12.88
CA GLU A 111 20.78 -36.04 -13.19
C GLU A 111 22.18 -36.63 -13.43
N PRO A 112 22.61 -37.68 -12.69
CA PRO A 112 23.84 -38.38 -12.99
C PRO A 112 23.66 -39.19 -14.28
N HIS A 113 24.44 -38.83 -15.30
CA HIS A 113 24.54 -39.58 -16.55
C HIS A 113 25.29 -40.90 -16.29
N ASP A 114 24.58 -42.01 -16.23
CA ASP A 114 25.16 -43.36 -16.17
C ASP A 114 26.05 -43.61 -17.41
N GLU A 115 27.34 -43.80 -17.16
CA GLU A 115 28.33 -44.22 -18.14
C GLU A 115 28.29 -45.75 -18.31
N ASP A 116 27.47 -46.24 -19.24
CA ASP A 116 27.59 -47.62 -19.74
C ASP A 116 28.79 -47.71 -20.69
N SER A 117 29.95 -48.10 -20.16
CA SER A 117 31.09 -48.55 -20.97
C SER A 117 31.01 -50.06 -21.15
N THR A 118 30.75 -50.45 -22.40
CA THR A 118 30.82 -51.82 -22.95
C THR A 118 32.20 -52.46 -22.78
#